data_AF-A0A1S7LHT2-F1
#
_entry.id   AF-A0A1S7LHT2-F1
#
_cell.length_a   1.000
_cell.length_b   1.000
_cell.length_c   1.000
_cell.angle_alpha   90.00
_cell.angle_beta   90.00
_cell.angle_gamma   90.00
#
_symmetry.space_group_name_H-M   'P 1'
#
loop_
_entity.id
_entity.type
_entity.pdbx_description
1 polymer ?
#
loop_
_entity_poly.entity_id
_entity_poly.type
_entity_poly.pdbx_seq_one_letter_code
_entity_poly.pdbx_strand_id
1 'polypeptide(L)'
;MIAGLTLLQSICSLSEDEVVDRWPENPYWQELCGETFFRHDKPLHRSDLSRWRKRIGEEGLEYLLKDTIWLGLETKVVKKSSLERVSVDTTVQPKNIAHPTDSKLLNKSRERLVKLATAYSVELRQSYKRKGKQVVLKAGRYAHAKQFKRMRKQIKSLRTWLGRTVRDIERKLANRPQTMRFFEEELSLAKRLLAQNPKDKNKLYALHEPHVACISKGKAHKRYEFGNKVSVAVTNRETFIVGTQSLSGNPYDGHTLDGALKQVEKLTGKKPKRAYVDKGYGGVSRLVEIQEVA
;
A
#
# COMPACT_ATOMS: atom_id res chain seq x y z
N MET A 1 21.44 -2.33 -13.67
CA MET A 1 20.61 -3.55 -13.66
C MET A 1 19.30 -3.40 -12.89
N ILE A 2 19.27 -3.55 -11.55
CA ILE A 2 18.01 -3.71 -10.79
C ILE A 2 17.04 -2.50 -10.89
N ALA A 3 17.56 -1.28 -10.89
CA ALA A 3 16.74 -0.08 -11.09
C ALA A 3 16.02 -0.10 -12.44
N GLY A 4 16.73 -0.48 -13.52
CA GLY A 4 16.16 -0.63 -14.86
C GLY A 4 15.05 -1.69 -14.91
N LEU A 5 15.27 -2.85 -14.29
CA LEU A 5 14.24 -3.90 -14.17
C LEU A 5 13.00 -3.40 -13.41
N THR A 6 13.17 -2.61 -12.35
CA THR A 6 12.06 -2.04 -11.59
C THR A 6 11.27 -1.01 -12.41
N LEU A 7 11.96 -0.23 -13.25
CA LEU A 7 11.31 0.70 -14.19
C LEU A 7 10.52 -0.07 -15.26
N LEU A 8 11.13 -1.08 -15.89
CA LEU A 8 10.47 -1.94 -16.88
C LEU A 8 9.23 -2.62 -16.32
N GLN A 9 9.33 -3.13 -15.09
CA GLN A 9 8.20 -3.71 -14.38
C GLN A 9 7.02 -2.74 -14.30
N SER A 10 7.28 -1.49 -13.92
CA SER A 10 6.27 -0.45 -13.76
C SER A 10 5.70 0.01 -15.10
N ILE A 11 6.56 0.27 -16.10
CA ILE A 11 6.18 0.79 -17.42
C ILE A 11 5.35 -0.25 -18.17
N CYS A 12 5.74 -1.53 -18.12
CA CYS A 12 5.08 -2.60 -18.84
C CYS A 12 3.98 -3.29 -18.03
N SER A 13 3.72 -2.86 -16.79
CA SER A 13 2.74 -3.48 -15.89
C SER A 13 2.94 -4.99 -15.70
N LEU A 14 4.19 -5.40 -15.47
CA LEU A 14 4.59 -6.80 -15.37
C LEU A 14 4.74 -7.26 -13.93
N SER A 15 4.59 -8.56 -13.70
CA SER A 15 5.02 -9.20 -12.46
C SER A 15 6.56 -9.28 -12.35
N GLU A 16 7.05 -9.57 -11.15
CA GLU A 16 8.49 -9.79 -10.91
C GLU A 16 9.03 -10.99 -11.72
N ASP A 17 8.20 -12.02 -11.90
CA ASP A 17 8.55 -13.18 -12.73
C ASP A 17 8.64 -12.77 -14.20
N GLU A 18 7.62 -12.11 -14.73
CA GLU A 18 7.57 -11.74 -16.16
C GLU A 18 8.68 -10.78 -16.57
N VAL A 19 9.06 -9.82 -15.73
CA VAL A 19 10.14 -8.88 -16.08
C VAL A 19 11.49 -9.58 -16.14
N VAL A 20 11.74 -10.56 -15.25
CA VAL A 20 12.98 -11.34 -15.23
C VAL A 20 12.99 -12.35 -16.39
N ASP A 21 11.84 -12.94 -16.72
CA ASP A 21 11.73 -13.94 -17.78
C ASP A 21 11.83 -13.34 -19.18
N ARG A 22 11.31 -12.13 -19.40
CA ARG A 22 11.37 -11.45 -20.70
C ARG A 22 12.68 -10.70 -20.94
N TRP A 23 13.45 -10.40 -19.89
CA TRP A 23 14.69 -9.63 -20.02
C TRP A 23 15.74 -10.28 -20.94
N PRO A 24 15.97 -11.62 -20.90
CA PRO A 24 16.88 -12.29 -21.83
C PRO A 24 16.42 -12.25 -23.29
N GLU A 25 15.13 -12.02 -23.54
CA GLU A 25 14.55 -12.03 -24.89
C GLU A 25 14.62 -10.65 -25.58
N ASN A 26 14.96 -9.58 -24.85
CA ASN A 26 14.83 -8.22 -25.35
C ASN A 26 16.13 -7.40 -25.20
N PRO A 27 16.90 -7.15 -26.28
CA PRO A 27 18.18 -6.45 -26.20
C PRO A 27 18.04 -5.02 -25.68
N TYR A 28 16.94 -4.32 -25.98
CA TYR A 28 16.69 -2.96 -25.48
C TYR A 28 16.49 -2.94 -23.97
N TRP A 29 15.91 -4.00 -23.39
CA TRP A 29 15.76 -4.10 -21.93
C TRP A 29 17.11 -4.34 -21.26
N GLN A 30 18.00 -5.07 -21.91
CA GLN A 30 19.35 -5.32 -21.41
C GLN A 30 20.18 -4.04 -21.46
N GLU A 31 20.14 -3.32 -22.58
CA GLU A 31 20.79 -2.02 -22.75
C GLU A 31 20.29 -1.01 -21.71
N LEU A 32 18.97 -0.88 -21.52
CA LEU A 32 18.38 -0.02 -20.49
C LEU A 32 18.84 -0.40 -19.08
N CYS A 33 19.07 -1.69 -18.85
CA CYS A 33 19.58 -2.20 -17.57
C CYS A 33 21.10 -2.06 -17.42
N GLY A 34 21.80 -1.52 -18.43
CA GLY A 34 23.24 -1.24 -18.43
C GLY A 34 24.12 -2.39 -18.92
N GLU A 35 23.57 -3.39 -19.61
CA GLU A 35 24.40 -4.40 -20.28
C GLU A 35 24.97 -3.86 -21.59
N THR A 36 26.24 -4.17 -21.83
CA THR A 36 26.95 -3.83 -23.06
C THR A 36 26.93 -4.95 -24.10
N PHE A 37 26.68 -6.18 -23.67
CA PHE A 37 26.61 -7.36 -24.52
C PHE A 37 25.31 -8.12 -24.27
N PHE A 38 24.79 -8.75 -25.31
CA PHE A 38 23.57 -9.54 -25.20
C PHE A 38 23.80 -10.78 -24.31
N ARG A 39 22.95 -10.95 -23.31
CA ARG A 39 22.94 -12.06 -22.36
C ARG A 39 21.72 -12.95 -22.62
N HIS A 40 21.93 -14.26 -22.54
CA HIS A 40 20.87 -15.25 -22.72
C HIS A 40 20.29 -15.78 -21.41
N ASP A 41 21.00 -15.60 -20.29
CA ASP A 41 20.57 -16.04 -18.97
C ASP A 41 19.78 -14.94 -18.24
N LYS A 42 18.94 -15.36 -17.30
CA LYS A 42 18.20 -14.44 -16.42
C LYS A 42 19.20 -13.61 -15.58
N PRO A 43 18.96 -12.30 -15.41
CA PRO A 43 19.93 -11.41 -14.77
C PRO A 43 20.01 -11.60 -13.25
N LEU A 44 18.97 -12.17 -12.62
CA LEU A 44 18.87 -12.41 -11.18
C LEU A 44 17.74 -13.40 -10.88
N HIS A 45 17.68 -13.88 -9.63
CA HIS A 45 16.51 -14.60 -9.16
C HIS A 45 15.40 -13.62 -8.78
N ARG A 46 14.14 -13.93 -9.12
CA ARG A 46 12.98 -13.03 -8.89
C ARG A 46 12.92 -12.38 -7.51
N SER A 47 13.27 -13.14 -6.46
CA SER A 47 13.19 -12.69 -5.07
C SER A 47 14.14 -11.53 -4.78
N ASP A 48 15.16 -11.35 -5.61
CA ASP A 48 16.18 -10.33 -5.41
C ASP A 48 15.63 -8.94 -5.69
N LEU A 49 14.60 -8.79 -6.54
CA LEU A 49 13.88 -7.52 -6.70
C LEU A 49 13.18 -7.10 -5.40
N SER A 50 12.51 -8.04 -4.73
CA SER A 50 11.82 -7.79 -3.46
C SER A 50 12.82 -7.52 -2.33
N ARG A 51 13.91 -8.30 -2.27
CA ARG A 51 14.99 -8.10 -1.29
C ARG A 51 15.69 -6.76 -1.48
N TRP A 52 15.98 -6.38 -2.72
CA TRP A 52 16.61 -5.11 -3.04
C TRP A 52 15.74 -3.93 -2.60
N ARG A 53 14.43 -3.94 -2.90
CA ARG A 53 13.48 -2.92 -2.43
C ARG A 53 13.48 -2.79 -0.90
N LYS A 54 13.51 -3.90 -0.18
CA LYS A 54 13.60 -3.89 1.29
C LYS A 54 14.93 -3.34 1.78
N ARG A 55 16.03 -3.64 1.08
CA ARG A 55 17.38 -3.22 1.46
C ARG A 55 17.62 -1.73 1.22
N ILE A 56 17.18 -1.17 0.10
CA ILE A 56 17.36 0.26 -0.19
C ILE A 56 16.51 1.14 0.74
N GLY A 57 15.34 0.62 1.15
CA GLY A 57 14.43 1.33 2.04
C GLY A 57 13.97 2.69 1.50
N GLU A 58 13.53 3.54 2.41
CA GLU A 58 13.09 4.90 2.10
C GLU A 58 14.26 5.79 1.67
N GLU A 59 15.39 5.72 2.37
CA GLU A 59 16.58 6.54 2.09
C GLU A 59 17.14 6.28 0.68
N GLY A 60 17.21 5.01 0.27
CA GLY A 60 17.69 4.66 -1.07
C GLY A 60 16.70 5.08 -2.18
N LEU A 61 15.39 5.05 -1.92
CA LEU A 61 14.40 5.59 -2.86
C LEU A 61 14.50 7.12 -2.98
N GLU A 62 14.73 7.82 -1.87
CA GLU A 62 14.99 9.27 -1.90
C GLU A 62 16.27 9.59 -2.66
N TYR A 63 17.32 8.78 -2.49
CA TYR A 63 18.56 8.91 -3.27
C TYR A 63 18.31 8.74 -4.77
N LEU A 64 17.56 7.72 -5.18
CA LEU A 64 17.20 7.50 -6.59
C LEU A 64 16.38 8.67 -7.17
N LEU A 65 15.44 9.22 -6.39
CA LEU A 65 14.68 10.38 -6.82
C LEU A 65 15.58 11.61 -6.96
N LYS A 66 16.50 11.83 -6.01
CA LYS A 66 17.49 12.90 -6.08
C LYS A 66 18.34 12.81 -7.34
N ASP A 67 18.89 11.63 -7.65
CA ASP A 67 19.68 11.40 -8.87
C ASP A 67 18.83 11.63 -10.13
N THR A 68 17.56 11.22 -10.13
CA THR A 68 16.63 11.46 -11.24
C THR A 68 16.38 12.96 -11.47
N ILE A 69 16.21 13.73 -10.39
CA ILE A 69 16.06 15.20 -10.46
C ILE A 69 17.34 15.84 -10.98
N TRP A 70 18.50 15.42 -10.49
CA TRP A 70 19.79 15.92 -10.94
C TRP A 70 20.01 15.66 -12.43
N LEU A 71 19.76 14.44 -12.89
CA LEU A 71 19.83 14.08 -14.31
C LEU A 71 18.85 14.91 -15.14
N GLY A 72 17.63 15.16 -14.66
CA GLY A 72 16.67 16.01 -15.33
C GLY A 72 17.15 17.46 -15.50
N LEU A 73 17.93 17.98 -14.55
CA LEU A 73 18.53 19.31 -14.64
C LEU A 73 19.72 19.33 -15.62
N GLU A 74 20.56 18.30 -15.59
CA GLU A 74 21.72 18.16 -16.47
C GLU A 74 21.30 18.02 -17.94
N THR A 75 20.33 17.15 -18.20
CA THR A 75 19.74 16.90 -19.54
C THR A 75 18.76 17.98 -19.99
N LYS A 76 18.52 19.01 -19.16
CA LYS A 76 17.62 20.14 -19.43
C LYS A 76 16.14 19.76 -19.63
N VAL A 77 15.73 18.57 -19.17
CA VAL A 77 14.31 18.18 -19.09
C VAL A 77 13.55 19.09 -18.12
N VAL A 78 14.20 19.57 -17.05
CA VAL A 78 13.64 20.55 -16.12
C VAL A 78 14.60 21.73 -15.95
N LYS A 79 14.06 22.96 -15.92
CA LYS A 79 14.88 24.17 -15.72
C LYS A 79 15.12 24.44 -14.23
N LYS A 80 16.32 24.91 -13.88
CA LYS A 80 16.67 25.35 -12.51
C LYS A 80 15.70 26.41 -11.94
N SER A 81 15.08 27.23 -12.79
CA SER A 81 14.10 28.24 -12.40
C SER A 81 12.69 27.66 -12.17
N SER A 82 12.37 26.53 -12.79
CA SER A 82 11.08 25.85 -12.59
C SER A 82 10.95 25.22 -11.20
N LEU A 83 12.07 24.95 -10.53
CA LEU A 83 12.10 24.47 -9.13
C LEU A 83 11.56 25.50 -8.11
N GLU A 84 11.44 26.78 -8.49
CA GLU A 84 10.91 27.82 -7.60
C GLU A 84 9.38 27.77 -7.49
N ARG A 85 8.70 27.02 -8.36
CA ARG A 85 7.23 26.96 -8.42
C ARG A 85 6.79 25.51 -8.57
N VAL A 86 6.18 24.99 -7.51
CA VAL A 86 5.74 23.60 -7.46
C VAL A 86 4.24 23.50 -7.24
N SER A 87 3.63 22.49 -7.85
CA SER A 87 2.26 22.08 -7.56
C SER A 87 2.31 20.83 -6.68
N VAL A 88 1.54 20.83 -5.59
CA VAL A 88 1.52 19.74 -4.62
C VAL A 88 0.10 19.23 -4.48
N ASP A 89 -0.08 17.92 -4.68
CA ASP A 89 -1.35 17.23 -4.44
C ASP A 89 -1.08 15.88 -3.77
N THR A 90 -2.11 15.34 -3.10
CA THR A 90 -2.10 13.99 -2.58
C THR A 90 -2.98 13.09 -3.43
N THR A 91 -2.39 11.98 -3.85
CA THR A 91 -3.09 10.90 -4.53
C THR A 91 -3.16 9.66 -3.64
N VAL A 92 -3.91 8.66 -4.09
CA VAL A 92 -3.95 7.34 -3.48
C VAL A 92 -3.15 6.42 -4.36
N GLN A 93 -2.08 5.81 -3.84
CA GLN A 93 -1.43 4.68 -4.47
C GLN A 93 -2.25 3.43 -4.13
N PRO A 94 -3.04 2.86 -5.07
CA PRO A 94 -3.89 1.73 -4.79
C PRO A 94 -3.02 0.53 -4.41
N LYS A 95 -3.41 -0.18 -3.36
CA LYS A 95 -2.78 -1.46 -3.04
C LYS A 95 -3.59 -2.58 -3.68
N ASN A 96 -2.89 -3.61 -4.15
CA ASN A 96 -3.52 -4.78 -4.76
C ASN A 96 -4.22 -5.64 -3.71
N ILE A 97 -5.36 -5.14 -3.22
CA ILE A 97 -6.20 -5.83 -2.26
C ILE A 97 -7.57 -6.11 -2.88
N ALA A 98 -8.14 -7.26 -2.53
CA ALA A 98 -9.55 -7.51 -2.80
C ALA A 98 -10.42 -6.49 -2.06
N HIS A 99 -11.54 -6.07 -2.67
CA HIS A 99 -12.47 -5.13 -2.04
C HIS A 99 -12.84 -5.59 -0.62
N PRO A 100 -12.62 -4.75 0.41
CA PRO A 100 -12.71 -5.17 1.79
C PRO A 100 -14.17 -5.28 2.24
N THR A 101 -14.64 -6.50 2.49
CA THR A 101 -15.94 -6.72 3.13
C THR A 101 -15.75 -7.48 4.44
N ASP A 102 -16.50 -7.08 5.48
CA ASP A 102 -16.40 -7.68 6.82
C ASP A 102 -16.56 -9.21 6.77
N SER A 103 -17.49 -9.71 5.95
CA SER A 103 -17.72 -11.16 5.82
C SER A 103 -16.49 -11.89 5.25
N LYS A 104 -15.87 -11.37 4.18
CA LYS A 104 -14.66 -11.97 3.60
C LYS A 104 -13.49 -11.85 4.58
N LEU A 105 -13.31 -10.70 5.22
CA LEU A 105 -12.19 -10.43 6.11
C LEU A 105 -12.22 -11.32 7.36
N LEU A 106 -13.38 -11.43 8.03
CA LEU A 106 -13.57 -12.30 9.20
C LEU A 106 -13.31 -13.77 8.86
N ASN A 107 -13.84 -14.25 7.73
CA ASN A 107 -13.62 -15.65 7.33
C ASN A 107 -12.17 -15.90 6.91
N LYS A 108 -11.53 -14.96 6.20
CA LYS A 108 -10.11 -15.09 5.80
C LYS A 108 -9.19 -15.14 7.02
N SER A 109 -9.46 -14.34 8.05
CA SER A 109 -8.71 -14.38 9.31
C SER A 109 -8.87 -15.74 10.01
N ARG A 110 -10.10 -16.27 10.09
CA ARG A 110 -10.34 -17.62 10.59
C ARG A 110 -9.58 -18.67 9.77
N GLU A 111 -9.59 -18.58 8.45
CA GLU A 111 -8.89 -19.53 7.57
C GLU A 111 -7.38 -19.53 7.80
N ARG A 112 -6.78 -18.36 7.99
CA ARG A 112 -5.34 -18.24 8.32
C ARG A 112 -5.02 -18.90 9.65
N LEU A 113 -5.79 -18.60 10.71
CA LEU A 113 -5.62 -19.23 12.02
C LEU A 113 -5.80 -20.75 11.97
N VAL A 114 -6.79 -21.26 11.22
CA VAL A 114 -6.98 -22.70 11.03
C VAL A 114 -5.80 -23.34 10.29
N LYS A 115 -5.27 -22.68 9.24
CA LYS A 115 -4.10 -23.17 8.52
C LYS A 115 -2.87 -23.24 9.43
N LEU A 116 -2.62 -22.20 10.23
CA LEU A 116 -1.54 -22.20 11.23
C LEU A 116 -1.74 -23.29 12.27
N ALA A 117 -2.96 -23.44 12.80
CA ALA A 117 -3.27 -24.50 13.75
C ALA A 117 -2.96 -25.89 13.19
N THR A 118 -3.29 -26.14 11.91
CA THR A 118 -2.91 -27.39 11.23
C THR A 118 -1.39 -27.53 11.09
N ALA A 119 -0.68 -26.48 10.71
CA ALA A 119 0.77 -26.51 10.52
C ALA A 119 1.55 -26.81 11.81
N TYR A 120 1.05 -26.35 12.96
CA TYR A 120 1.68 -26.55 14.28
C TYR A 120 0.99 -27.61 15.14
N SER A 121 0.18 -28.49 14.52
CA SER A 121 -0.52 -29.60 15.19
C SER A 121 -1.32 -29.17 16.42
N VAL A 122 -2.01 -28.02 16.33
CA VAL A 122 -2.95 -27.53 17.33
C VAL A 122 -4.35 -28.00 16.95
N GLU A 123 -4.84 -29.04 17.62
CA GLU A 123 -6.19 -29.53 17.37
C GLU A 123 -7.23 -28.50 17.80
N LEU A 124 -8.01 -27.98 16.86
CA LEU A 124 -9.08 -27.02 17.17
C LEU A 124 -10.37 -27.75 17.52
N ARG A 125 -11.11 -27.28 18.54
CA ARG A 125 -12.44 -27.81 18.92
C ARG A 125 -13.40 -27.74 17.74
N GLN A 126 -13.41 -26.62 17.02
CA GLN A 126 -14.17 -26.43 15.80
C GLN A 126 -13.44 -25.48 14.85
N SER A 127 -13.20 -25.92 13.61
CA SER A 127 -12.57 -25.09 12.59
C SER A 127 -13.55 -24.22 11.79
N TYR A 128 -14.82 -24.59 11.72
CA TYR A 128 -15.86 -23.96 10.87
C TYR A 128 -15.53 -23.90 9.36
N LYS A 129 -14.58 -24.71 8.86
CA LYS A 129 -14.11 -24.68 7.45
C LYS A 129 -15.25 -24.78 6.42
N ARG A 130 -16.22 -25.68 6.64
CA ARG A 130 -17.38 -25.87 5.75
C ARG A 130 -18.41 -24.75 5.86
N LYS A 131 -18.78 -24.39 7.10
CA LYS A 131 -19.81 -23.38 7.39
C LYS A 131 -19.37 -21.96 6.99
N GLY A 132 -18.09 -21.61 7.16
CA GLY A 132 -17.53 -20.30 6.84
C GLY A 132 -17.81 -19.86 5.41
N LYS A 133 -17.48 -20.71 4.43
CA LYS A 133 -17.68 -20.43 2.99
C LYS A 133 -19.15 -20.13 2.66
N GLN A 134 -20.07 -20.97 3.16
CA GLN A 134 -21.50 -20.79 2.93
C GLN A 134 -22.04 -19.48 3.51
N VAL A 135 -21.59 -19.10 4.71
CA VAL A 135 -22.03 -17.87 5.37
C VAL A 135 -21.49 -16.62 4.68
N VAL A 136 -20.26 -16.64 4.17
CA VAL A 136 -19.71 -15.54 3.35
C VAL A 136 -20.55 -15.35 2.08
N LEU A 137 -20.89 -16.44 1.38
CA LEU A 137 -21.74 -16.39 0.19
C LEU A 137 -23.12 -15.82 0.50
N LYS A 138 -23.78 -16.31 1.57
CA LYS A 138 -25.08 -15.79 2.02
C LYS A 138 -25.02 -14.32 2.37
N ALA A 139 -23.96 -13.87 3.06
CA ALA A 139 -23.78 -12.45 3.37
C ALA A 139 -23.72 -11.59 2.09
N GLY A 140 -22.98 -12.03 1.07
CA GLY A 140 -22.93 -11.36 -0.23
C GLY A 140 -24.28 -11.33 -0.95
N ARG A 141 -25.00 -12.46 -1.01
CA ARG A 141 -26.34 -12.53 -1.62
C ARG A 141 -27.34 -11.60 -0.93
N TYR A 142 -27.35 -11.58 0.40
CA TYR A 142 -28.22 -10.68 1.15
C TYR A 142 -27.83 -9.21 0.96
N ALA A 143 -26.55 -8.88 0.84
CA ALA A 143 -26.11 -7.52 0.53
C ALA A 143 -26.63 -7.07 -0.85
N HIS A 144 -26.47 -7.92 -1.87
CA HIS A 144 -26.96 -7.67 -3.22
C HIS A 144 -28.48 -7.45 -3.26
N ALA A 145 -29.23 -8.30 -2.55
CA ALA A 145 -30.68 -8.18 -2.41
C ALA A 145 -31.15 -7.07 -1.43
N LYS A 146 -30.24 -6.22 -0.93
CA LYS A 146 -30.52 -5.16 0.08
C LYS A 146 -31.14 -5.67 1.39
N GLN A 147 -31.01 -6.96 1.70
CA GLN A 147 -31.51 -7.61 2.91
C GLN A 147 -30.54 -7.46 4.09
N PHE A 148 -30.24 -6.23 4.50
CA PHE A 148 -29.16 -5.92 5.45
C PHE A 148 -29.33 -6.54 6.85
N LYS A 149 -30.57 -6.80 7.31
CA LYS A 149 -30.81 -7.50 8.58
C LYS A 149 -30.30 -8.95 8.53
N ARG A 150 -30.55 -9.66 7.41
CA ARG A 150 -30.07 -11.03 7.20
C ARG A 150 -28.56 -11.07 6.99
N MET A 151 -28.02 -10.11 6.23
CA MET A 151 -26.57 -9.93 6.07
C MET A 151 -25.87 -9.75 7.42
N ARG A 152 -26.35 -8.83 8.27
CA ARG A 152 -25.77 -8.58 9.61
C ARG A 152 -25.77 -9.83 10.50
N LYS A 153 -26.80 -10.68 10.41
CA LYS A 153 -26.83 -11.98 11.11
C LYS A 153 -25.68 -12.89 10.65
N GLN A 154 -25.41 -12.97 9.34
CA GLN A 154 -24.30 -13.77 8.81
C GLN A 154 -22.94 -13.25 9.28
N ILE A 155 -22.74 -11.92 9.26
CA ILE A 155 -21.50 -11.29 9.76
C ILE A 155 -21.32 -11.57 11.26
N LYS A 156 -22.40 -11.49 12.06
CA LYS A 156 -22.37 -11.84 13.49
C LYS A 156 -21.91 -13.28 13.71
N SER A 157 -22.42 -14.24 12.94
CA SER A 157 -21.98 -15.64 13.01
C SER A 157 -20.48 -15.79 12.72
N LEU A 158 -19.96 -15.14 11.67
CA LEU A 158 -18.54 -15.16 11.33
C LEU A 158 -17.68 -14.56 12.46
N ARG A 159 -18.12 -13.44 13.05
CA ARG A 159 -17.43 -12.80 14.19
C ARG A 159 -17.38 -13.73 15.40
N THR A 160 -18.50 -14.40 15.72
CA THR A 160 -18.55 -15.39 16.80
C THR A 160 -17.61 -16.57 16.55
N TRP A 161 -17.54 -17.09 15.32
CA TRP A 161 -16.66 -18.22 14.98
C TRP A 161 -15.18 -17.84 15.04
N LEU A 162 -14.82 -16.67 14.54
CA LEU A 162 -13.47 -16.14 14.68
C LEU A 162 -13.10 -16.00 16.17
N GLY A 163 -13.93 -15.34 16.97
CA GLY A 163 -13.68 -15.17 18.42
C GLY A 163 -13.67 -16.47 19.21
N ARG A 164 -14.37 -17.52 18.78
CA ARG A 164 -14.23 -18.87 19.35
C ARG A 164 -12.89 -19.52 18.97
N THR A 165 -12.46 -19.35 17.71
CA THR A 165 -11.19 -19.89 17.21
C THR A 165 -10.01 -19.25 17.92
N VAL A 166 -10.01 -17.92 18.06
CA VAL A 166 -8.98 -17.17 18.81
C VAL A 166 -8.85 -17.71 20.24
N ARG A 167 -9.95 -17.75 21.00
CA ARG A 167 -9.93 -18.23 22.40
C ARG A 167 -9.50 -19.69 22.54
N ASP A 168 -9.85 -20.55 21.59
CA ASP A 168 -9.45 -21.96 21.61
C ASP A 168 -7.94 -22.13 21.38
N ILE A 169 -7.37 -21.36 20.43
CA ILE A 169 -5.92 -21.31 20.18
C ILE A 169 -5.19 -20.80 21.42
N GLU A 170 -5.60 -19.66 21.96
CA GLU A 170 -4.94 -19.05 23.13
C GLU A 170 -4.94 -19.99 24.34
N ARG A 171 -6.07 -20.67 24.60
CA ARG A 171 -6.16 -21.65 25.70
C ARG A 171 -5.20 -22.82 25.50
N LYS A 172 -5.10 -23.35 24.27
CA LYS A 172 -4.24 -24.52 23.97
C LYS A 172 -2.76 -24.17 23.93
N LEU A 173 -2.44 -22.92 23.62
CA LEU A 173 -1.07 -22.44 23.54
C LEU A 173 -0.60 -21.73 24.82
N ALA A 174 -1.45 -21.60 25.84
CA ALA A 174 -1.12 -20.94 27.11
C ALA A 174 0.19 -21.48 27.74
N ASN A 175 0.41 -22.80 27.68
CA ASN A 175 1.60 -23.46 28.21
C ASN A 175 2.63 -23.83 27.12
N ARG A 176 2.50 -23.25 25.91
CA ARG A 176 3.38 -23.53 24.75
C ARG A 176 3.92 -22.22 24.14
N PRO A 177 4.72 -21.44 24.89
CA PRO A 177 5.16 -20.11 24.46
C PRO A 177 5.97 -20.13 23.16
N GLN A 178 6.78 -21.17 22.94
CA GLN A 178 7.53 -21.34 21.69
C GLN A 178 6.61 -21.48 20.47
N THR A 179 5.51 -22.23 20.59
CA THR A 179 4.52 -22.35 19.52
C THR A 179 3.68 -21.07 19.38
N MET A 180 3.34 -20.42 20.50
CA MET A 180 2.54 -19.18 20.52
C MET A 180 3.16 -18.07 19.67
N ARG A 181 4.49 -17.94 19.65
CA ARG A 181 5.22 -16.95 18.84
C ARG A 181 4.82 -16.96 17.36
N PHE A 182 4.55 -18.14 16.79
CA PHE A 182 4.14 -18.27 15.39
C PHE A 182 2.70 -17.81 15.12
N PHE A 183 1.90 -17.59 16.16
CA PHE A 183 0.50 -17.14 16.07
C PHE A 183 0.32 -15.67 16.45
N GLU A 184 1.32 -15.02 17.06
CA GLU A 184 1.19 -13.68 17.64
C GLU A 184 0.66 -12.65 16.64
N GLU A 185 1.23 -12.60 15.43
CA GLU A 185 0.81 -11.65 14.39
C GLU A 185 -0.64 -11.89 13.95
N GLU A 186 -0.99 -13.14 13.60
CA GLU A 186 -2.33 -13.47 13.13
C GLU A 186 -3.40 -13.34 14.24
N LEU A 187 -3.04 -13.64 15.50
CA LEU A 187 -3.90 -13.42 16.65
C LEU A 187 -4.09 -11.92 16.92
N SER A 188 -3.04 -11.11 16.79
CA SER A 188 -3.12 -9.66 16.91
C SER A 188 -4.07 -9.07 15.87
N LEU A 189 -3.93 -9.47 14.60
CA LEU A 189 -4.83 -9.04 13.52
C LEU A 189 -6.27 -9.51 13.75
N ALA A 190 -6.47 -10.76 14.19
CA ALA A 190 -7.80 -11.29 14.49
C ALA A 190 -8.48 -10.53 15.64
N LYS A 191 -7.74 -10.24 16.73
CA LYS A 191 -8.23 -9.45 17.86
C LYS A 191 -8.57 -8.02 17.44
N ARG A 192 -7.70 -7.35 16.67
CA ARG A 192 -7.98 -6.03 16.09
C ARG A 192 -9.27 -6.04 15.29
N LEU A 193 -9.47 -7.05 14.44
CA LEU A 193 -10.68 -7.21 13.65
C LEU A 193 -11.95 -7.47 14.51
N LEU A 194 -11.80 -8.20 15.61
CA LEU A 194 -12.88 -8.48 16.58
C LEU A 194 -13.20 -7.30 17.50
N ALA A 195 -12.29 -6.33 17.65
CA ALA A 195 -12.53 -5.09 18.39
C ALA A 195 -13.10 -3.98 17.48
N GLN A 196 -12.75 -4.01 16.21
CA GLN A 196 -13.12 -3.00 15.22
C GLN A 196 -14.64 -2.82 15.06
N ASN A 197 -15.06 -1.56 14.95
CA ASN A 197 -16.41 -1.09 14.67
C ASN A 197 -16.52 -0.39 13.29
N PRO A 198 -17.75 -0.18 12.78
CA PRO A 198 -17.95 0.42 11.46
C PRO A 198 -17.34 1.82 11.27
N LYS A 199 -17.35 2.65 12.33
CA LYS A 199 -16.95 4.07 12.30
C LYS A 199 -15.50 4.34 12.77
N ASP A 200 -14.72 3.30 13.03
CA ASP A 200 -13.34 3.47 13.47
C ASP A 200 -12.49 4.10 12.35
N LYS A 201 -11.50 4.93 12.72
CA LYS A 201 -10.60 5.60 11.77
C LYS A 201 -9.56 4.64 11.18
N ASN A 202 -8.92 3.83 12.03
CA ASN A 202 -7.80 2.95 11.65
C ASN A 202 -8.25 1.50 11.46
N LYS A 203 -9.22 1.30 10.58
CA LYS A 203 -9.78 -0.03 10.29
C LYS A 203 -8.81 -0.89 9.50
N LEU A 204 -8.82 -2.18 9.81
CA LEU A 204 -8.17 -3.21 9.03
C LEU A 204 -9.03 -3.51 7.79
N TYR A 205 -8.48 -3.24 6.61
CA TYR A 205 -9.11 -3.53 5.32
C TYR A 205 -8.55 -4.79 4.66
N ALA A 206 -7.27 -5.12 4.90
CA ALA A 206 -6.62 -6.31 4.38
C ALA A 206 -5.69 -6.94 5.43
N LEU A 207 -5.75 -8.27 5.59
CA LEU A 207 -4.91 -8.98 6.57
C LEU A 207 -3.44 -9.11 6.16
N HIS A 208 -3.11 -8.98 4.87
CA HIS A 208 -1.71 -9.04 4.38
C HIS A 208 -1.08 -7.65 4.27
N GLU A 209 -1.89 -6.60 4.38
CA GLU A 209 -1.50 -5.20 4.20
C GLU A 209 -2.23 -4.35 5.24
N PRO A 210 -1.87 -4.48 6.53
CA PRO A 210 -2.63 -3.91 7.66
C PRO A 210 -2.57 -2.38 7.74
N HIS A 211 -1.70 -1.76 6.95
CA HIS A 211 -1.50 -0.32 6.85
C HIS A 211 -2.35 0.35 5.75
N VAL A 212 -3.04 -0.44 4.91
CA VAL A 212 -3.93 0.10 3.88
C VAL A 212 -5.00 0.99 4.51
N ALA A 213 -5.12 2.21 4.01
CA ALA A 213 -6.15 3.16 4.39
C ALA A 213 -7.31 3.16 3.38
N CYS A 214 -8.49 3.53 3.87
CA CYS A 214 -9.63 3.90 3.03
C CYS A 214 -9.63 5.42 2.89
N ILE A 215 -9.48 5.91 1.66
CA ILE A 215 -9.30 7.33 1.37
C ILE A 215 -10.42 7.76 0.43
N SER A 216 -11.08 8.87 0.78
CA SER A 216 -12.13 9.49 -0.03
C SER A 216 -11.58 10.79 -0.61
N LYS A 217 -11.48 10.86 -1.95
CA LYS A 217 -10.98 12.02 -2.70
C LYS A 217 -12.06 12.72 -3.53
N GLY A 218 -13.33 12.59 -3.14
CA GLY A 218 -14.44 13.33 -3.78
C GLY A 218 -14.78 12.92 -5.21
N LYS A 219 -14.13 11.90 -5.79
CA LYS A 219 -14.40 11.42 -7.15
C LYS A 219 -15.83 10.88 -7.28
N ALA A 220 -16.62 11.43 -8.20
CA ALA A 220 -18.03 11.09 -8.40
C ALA A 220 -18.28 9.60 -8.66
N HIS A 221 -17.42 8.96 -9.47
CA HIS A 221 -17.57 7.55 -9.87
C HIS A 221 -16.90 6.56 -8.90
N LYS A 222 -16.05 7.03 -7.97
CA LYS A 222 -15.32 6.17 -7.02
C LYS A 222 -15.11 6.89 -5.70
N ARG A 223 -16.08 6.72 -4.80
CA ARG A 223 -16.11 7.41 -3.50
C ARG A 223 -14.93 7.05 -2.57
N TYR A 224 -14.46 5.80 -2.64
CA TYR A 224 -13.40 5.30 -1.76
C TYR A 224 -12.33 4.54 -2.56
N GLU A 225 -11.08 4.81 -2.21
CA GLU A 225 -9.91 4.11 -2.71
C GLU A 225 -9.17 3.47 -1.54
N PHE A 226 -8.64 2.26 -1.77
CA PHE A 226 -7.92 1.51 -0.75
C PHE A 226 -6.45 1.44 -1.12
N GLY A 227 -5.61 2.06 -0.31
CA GLY A 227 -4.20 2.13 -0.59
C GLY A 227 -3.44 2.95 0.41
N ASN A 228 -2.31 3.46 -0.05
CA ASN A 228 -1.49 4.38 0.71
C ASN A 228 -1.73 5.81 0.20
N LYS A 229 -1.83 6.78 1.11
CA LYS A 229 -1.85 8.18 0.66
C LYS A 229 -0.43 8.58 0.27
N VAL A 230 -0.28 9.28 -0.84
CA VAL A 230 1.02 9.76 -1.33
C VAL A 230 0.91 11.23 -1.66
N SER A 231 1.84 12.05 -1.16
CA SER A 231 2.01 13.43 -1.58
C SER A 231 2.99 13.48 -2.75
N VAL A 232 2.63 14.19 -3.81
CA VAL A 232 3.46 14.35 -5.01
C VAL A 232 3.65 15.85 -5.27
N ALA A 233 4.90 16.26 -5.43
CA ALA A 233 5.27 17.61 -5.81
C ALA A 233 5.85 17.60 -7.23
N VAL A 234 5.30 18.45 -8.10
CA VAL A 234 5.73 18.59 -9.50
C VAL A 234 6.07 20.03 -9.83
N THR A 235 6.98 20.26 -10.78
CA THR A 235 7.18 21.60 -11.33
C THR A 235 5.95 22.04 -12.15
N ASN A 236 5.59 23.32 -12.07
CA ASN A 236 4.39 23.80 -12.77
C ASN A 236 4.49 23.77 -14.30
N ARG A 237 5.70 23.85 -14.86
CA ARG A 237 5.91 23.98 -16.31
C ARG A 237 6.09 22.63 -16.99
N GLU A 238 7.00 21.83 -16.47
CA GLU A 238 7.40 20.55 -17.08
C GLU A 238 6.64 19.37 -16.48
N THR A 239 5.84 19.59 -15.41
CA THR A 239 5.19 18.53 -14.63
C THR A 239 6.20 17.48 -14.11
N PHE A 240 7.45 17.90 -13.91
CA PHE A 240 8.53 17.03 -13.49
C PHE A 240 8.43 16.77 -12.00
N ILE A 241 8.46 15.51 -11.58
CA ILE A 241 8.34 15.12 -10.17
C ILE A 241 9.61 15.53 -9.42
N VAL A 242 9.44 16.37 -8.41
CA VAL A 242 10.53 16.90 -7.56
C VAL A 242 10.37 16.52 -6.09
N GLY A 243 9.31 15.80 -5.75
CA GLY A 243 9.08 15.23 -4.42
C GLY A 243 8.00 14.16 -4.48
N THR A 244 8.17 13.09 -3.70
CA THR A 244 7.18 12.03 -3.52
C THR A 244 7.29 11.48 -2.09
N GLN A 245 6.21 11.57 -1.33
CA GLN A 245 6.17 11.09 0.06
C GLN A 245 5.02 10.13 0.28
N SER A 246 5.34 8.96 0.82
CA SER A 246 4.36 8.04 1.38
C SER A 246 3.85 8.59 2.71
N LEU A 247 2.54 8.67 2.89
CA LEU A 247 1.91 9.20 4.09
C LEU A 247 1.17 8.09 4.84
N SER A 248 1.60 7.82 6.07
CA SER A 248 1.00 6.78 6.90
C SER A 248 -0.47 7.08 7.21
N GLY A 249 -1.35 6.12 6.92
CA GLY A 249 -2.78 6.23 7.18
C GLY A 249 -3.50 7.19 6.23
N ASN A 250 -4.32 8.08 6.79
CA ASN A 250 -5.09 9.07 6.02
C ASN A 250 -5.03 10.44 6.72
N PRO A 251 -3.86 11.11 6.74
CA PRO A 251 -3.72 12.44 7.33
C PRO A 251 -4.54 13.47 6.53
N TYR A 252 -4.93 14.55 7.18
CA TYR A 252 -5.55 15.69 6.50
C TYR A 252 -4.54 16.33 5.54
N ASP A 253 -4.98 16.64 4.32
CA ASP A 253 -4.11 17.07 3.23
C ASP A 253 -3.30 18.33 3.59
N GLY A 254 -3.91 19.30 4.28
CA GLY A 254 -3.22 20.50 4.74
C GLY A 254 -2.08 20.28 5.74
N HIS A 255 -2.03 19.12 6.42
CA HIS A 255 -0.91 18.78 7.32
C HIS A 255 0.29 18.18 6.55
N THR A 256 0.15 17.90 5.25
CA THR A 256 1.16 17.20 4.46
C THR A 256 2.07 18.15 3.67
N LEU A 257 1.64 19.40 3.47
CA LEU A 257 2.32 20.37 2.62
C LEU A 257 3.72 20.73 3.13
N ASP A 258 3.87 20.96 4.44
CA ASP A 258 5.17 21.26 5.05
C ASP A 258 6.19 20.14 4.79
N GLY A 259 5.78 18.89 5.03
CA GLY A 259 6.62 17.71 4.77
C GLY A 259 7.03 17.60 3.30
N ALA A 260 6.08 17.83 2.39
CA ALA A 260 6.34 17.79 0.95
C ALA A 260 7.35 18.85 0.51
N LEU A 261 7.19 20.10 0.97
CA LEU A 261 8.08 21.20 0.63
C LEU A 261 9.48 21.01 1.21
N LYS A 262 9.59 20.52 2.45
CA LYS A 262 10.88 20.14 3.05
C LYS A 262 11.58 19.05 2.25
N GLN A 263 10.84 18.09 1.71
CA GLN A 263 11.42 17.06 0.83
C GLN A 263 11.94 17.67 -0.46
N VAL A 264 11.16 18.55 -1.10
CA VAL A 264 11.60 19.23 -2.33
C VAL A 264 12.88 20.01 -2.07
N GLU A 265 12.98 20.74 -0.96
CA GLU A 265 14.19 21.46 -0.58
C GLU A 265 15.38 20.51 -0.36
N LYS A 266 15.16 19.40 0.36
CA LYS A 266 16.19 18.36 0.60
C LYS A 266 16.69 17.73 -0.71
N LEU A 267 15.80 17.41 -1.64
CA LEU A 267 16.12 16.70 -2.88
C LEU A 267 16.74 17.63 -3.93
N THR A 268 16.24 18.87 -4.03
CA THR A 268 16.67 19.81 -5.08
C THR A 268 17.75 20.79 -4.62
N GLY A 269 17.98 20.92 -3.31
CA GLY A 269 18.81 21.98 -2.72
C GLY A 269 18.21 23.38 -2.87
N LYS A 270 16.94 23.50 -3.30
CA LYS A 270 16.24 24.76 -3.50
C LYS A 270 14.91 24.76 -2.77
N LYS A 271 14.71 25.75 -1.92
CA LYS A 271 13.40 26.03 -1.36
C LYS A 271 12.48 26.60 -2.44
N PRO A 272 11.30 26.00 -2.72
CA PRO A 272 10.31 26.61 -3.60
C PRO A 272 9.93 28.00 -3.08
N LYS A 273 9.61 28.94 -3.99
CA LYS A 273 9.08 30.27 -3.63
C LYS A 273 7.56 30.28 -3.61
N ARG A 274 6.93 29.50 -4.49
CA ARG A 274 5.48 29.37 -4.62
C ARG A 274 5.06 27.91 -4.63
N ALA A 275 4.00 27.62 -3.90
CA ALA A 275 3.34 26.31 -3.91
C ALA A 275 1.89 26.48 -4.38
N TYR A 276 1.50 25.66 -5.34
CA TYR A 276 0.16 25.62 -5.92
C TYR A 276 -0.53 24.37 -5.41
N VAL A 277 -1.69 24.55 -4.78
CA VAL A 277 -2.42 23.46 -4.11
C VAL A 277 -3.92 23.66 -4.28
N ASP A 278 -4.69 22.58 -4.15
CA ASP A 278 -6.14 22.68 -4.10
C ASP A 278 -6.61 23.43 -2.84
N LYS A 279 -7.82 24.00 -2.86
CA LYS A 279 -8.38 24.75 -1.70
C LYS A 279 -8.40 23.95 -0.39
N GLY A 280 -8.51 22.62 -0.46
CA GLY A 280 -8.46 21.75 0.72
C GLY A 280 -7.08 21.63 1.38
N TYR A 281 -6.03 22.13 0.74
CA TYR A 281 -4.63 22.02 1.17
C TYR A 281 -4.10 23.23 1.94
N GLY A 282 -4.67 24.43 1.74
CA GLY A 282 -4.11 25.70 2.23
C GLY A 282 -4.14 25.92 3.76
N GLY A 283 -4.70 24.99 4.53
CA GLY A 283 -5.17 25.26 5.89
C GLY A 283 -4.11 25.50 6.97
N VAL A 284 -2.82 25.16 6.79
CA VAL A 284 -1.87 25.14 7.93
C VAL A 284 -0.45 25.67 7.67
N SER A 285 0.06 25.73 6.43
CA SER A 285 1.46 26.11 6.19
C SER A 285 1.65 27.56 5.74
N ARG A 286 2.53 28.31 6.40
CA ARG A 286 2.94 29.70 6.07
C ARG A 286 4.39 29.79 5.55
N LEU A 287 4.91 28.74 4.92
CA LEU A 287 6.34 28.67 4.55
C LEU A 287 6.69 29.22 3.17
N VAL A 288 5.68 29.47 2.32
CA VAL A 288 5.78 29.93 0.93
C VAL A 288 4.50 30.66 0.54
N GLU A 289 4.56 31.47 -0.52
CA GLU A 289 3.36 32.05 -1.12
C GLU A 289 2.50 30.92 -1.69
N ILE A 290 1.38 30.63 -1.01
CA ILE A 290 0.43 29.60 -1.42
C ILE A 290 -0.58 30.23 -2.37
N GLN A 291 -0.73 29.63 -3.54
CA GLN A 291 -1.81 29.97 -4.46
C GLN A 291 -2.78 28.79 -4.55
N GLU A 292 -4.02 29.03 -4.12
CA GLU A 292 -5.09 28.05 -4.26
C GLU A 292 -5.55 28.01 -5.71
N VAL A 293 -5.57 26.82 -6.31
CA VAL A 293 -6.07 26.60 -7.66
C VAL A 293 -7.53 26.14 -7.59
N ALA A 294 -8.35 26.58 -8.55
CA ALA A 294 -9.81 26.39 -8.56
C ALA A 294 -10.24 24.96 -8.91
#